data_AF-A0A388JQ73-F1
#
_entry.id   AF-A0A388JQ73-F1
#
_cell.length_a   1.000
_cell.length_b   1.000
_cell.length_c   1.000
_cell.angle_alpha   90.00
_cell.angle_beta   90.00
_cell.angle_gamma   90.00
#
_symmetry.space_group_name_H-M   'P 1'
#
loop_
_entity.id
_entity.type
_entity.pdbx_description
1 polymer ?
#
loop_
_entity_poly.entity_id
_entity_poly.type
_entity_poly.pdbx_seq_one_letter_code
_entity_poly.pdbx_strand_id
1 'polypeptide(L)'
;MAGKGPDWAGLLKWSVKQSDGTRPSRQISEEDRKWFQEAMSAQTIDVIKRMKEITMVMNIPSETLQEQGVTVEELESMLEELQDHVECIDMANDLHAIGGLKPLLGFLHSKEPCLRARAAEVVSTMVQNNPKSQQNIMNAGGLEPLIYNFTSDEDVLVRTKSLGAISQLIRHNKAGLEAFRMSAGFSKLKEAMTSDHPKLRRKALSVLLYVIEASPSDSKSTIRLGFVKPLVSMASSNSNWEIREAALLVLQELARRGGEEVQACKEEGMLKENLTARIDEIVQGKGDASMEERMLIDALWQECYKQTSPLREKSLLLPIHSGERPVISEEAVGEAGSFERDAAGADEQVAAAAATTAPAGSAGEKTAGSTDSTGRGAEGRKEGASPVLSLTAPPGRG
;
A
#
# COMPACT_ATOMS: atom_id res chain seq x y z
N MET A 1 27.12 25.26 -22.32
CA MET A 1 26.63 24.99 -23.69
C MET A 1 25.18 24.55 -23.54
N ALA A 2 24.22 25.44 -23.78
CA ALA A 2 22.80 25.09 -23.72
C ALA A 2 22.51 24.07 -24.82
N GLY A 3 22.30 22.81 -24.44
CA GLY A 3 21.88 21.77 -25.37
C GLY A 3 20.57 22.20 -26.01
N LYS A 4 20.56 22.29 -27.35
CA LYS A 4 19.32 22.53 -28.10
C LYS A 4 18.29 21.50 -27.64
N GLY A 5 17.22 21.98 -27.02
CA GLY A 5 16.08 21.14 -26.67
C GLY A 5 15.48 20.45 -27.90
N PRO A 6 14.54 19.52 -27.70
CA PRO A 6 14.04 18.68 -28.78
C PRO A 6 13.44 19.51 -29.91
N ASP A 7 13.76 19.17 -31.18
CA ASP A 7 13.11 19.77 -32.34
C ASP A 7 11.74 19.12 -32.57
N TRP A 8 10.83 19.31 -31.60
CA TRP A 8 9.43 18.85 -31.67
C TRP A 8 8.73 19.41 -32.91
N ALA A 9 9.13 20.61 -33.34
CA ALA A 9 8.63 21.22 -34.57
C ALA A 9 9.07 20.45 -35.82
N GLY A 10 10.31 19.95 -35.85
CA GLY A 10 10.83 19.06 -36.87
C GLY A 10 10.11 17.71 -36.90
N LEU A 11 9.92 17.08 -35.72
CA LEU A 11 9.23 15.79 -35.59
C LEU A 11 7.76 15.88 -36.01
N LEU A 12 7.06 16.94 -35.59
CA LEU A 12 5.67 17.21 -35.98
C LEU A 12 5.55 17.52 -37.48
N LYS A 13 6.47 18.33 -38.04
CA LYS A 13 6.49 18.59 -39.49
C LYS A 13 6.76 17.32 -40.29
N TRP A 14 7.60 16.42 -39.78
CA TRP A 14 7.85 15.12 -40.39
C TRP A 14 6.62 14.23 -40.30
N SER A 15 5.98 14.09 -39.14
CA SER A 15 4.79 13.24 -38.97
C SER A 15 3.60 13.71 -39.82
N VAL A 16 3.38 15.03 -39.90
CA VAL A 16 2.36 15.64 -40.77
C VAL A 16 2.67 15.45 -42.25
N LYS A 17 3.96 15.46 -42.66
CA LYS A 17 4.36 15.13 -44.04
C LYS A 17 4.15 13.67 -44.39
N GLN A 18 4.23 12.77 -43.41
CA GLN A 18 4.04 11.33 -43.61
C GLN A 18 2.57 10.90 -43.54
N SER A 19 1.67 11.75 -43.02
CA SER A 19 0.24 11.47 -42.87
C SER A 19 -0.61 12.65 -43.37
N ASP A 20 -1.07 12.58 -44.62
CA ASP A 20 -2.03 13.55 -45.18
C ASP A 20 -3.51 13.22 -44.86
N GLY A 21 -3.77 12.07 -44.21
CA GLY A 21 -5.11 11.60 -43.83
C GLY A 21 -6.02 11.17 -45.00
N THR A 22 -5.56 11.29 -46.25
CA THR A 22 -6.35 11.05 -47.47
C THR A 22 -5.84 9.89 -48.32
N ARG A 23 -4.72 9.25 -47.93
CA ARG A 23 -4.12 8.09 -48.62
C ARG A 23 -4.00 6.87 -47.70
N PRO A 24 -4.06 5.63 -48.23
CA PRO A 24 -3.84 4.43 -47.44
C PRO A 24 -2.43 4.42 -46.82
N SER A 25 -2.31 3.82 -45.62
CA SER A 25 -1.08 3.80 -44.81
C SER A 25 0.12 3.34 -45.65
N ARG A 26 1.09 4.23 -45.85
CA ARG A 26 2.33 3.89 -46.55
C ARG A 26 3.22 3.03 -45.65
N GLN A 27 3.87 2.00 -46.21
CA GLN A 27 4.87 1.23 -45.48
C GLN A 27 6.10 2.11 -45.21
N ILE A 28 6.43 2.30 -43.93
CA ILE A 28 7.61 3.03 -43.48
C ILE A 28 8.87 2.28 -43.94
N SER A 29 9.83 2.99 -44.53
CA SER A 29 11.11 2.39 -44.94
C SER A 29 11.90 1.94 -43.71
N GLU A 30 12.75 0.92 -43.86
CA GLU A 30 13.53 0.42 -42.73
C GLU A 30 14.53 1.48 -42.19
N GLU A 31 14.99 2.38 -43.06
CA GLU A 31 15.84 3.52 -42.75
C GLU A 31 15.09 4.58 -41.92
N ASP A 32 13.85 4.92 -42.31
CA ASP A 32 13.01 5.86 -41.55
C ASP A 32 12.61 5.28 -40.19
N ARG A 33 12.35 3.97 -40.13
CA ARG A 33 12.06 3.25 -38.88
C ARG A 33 13.26 3.31 -37.95
N LYS A 34 14.47 3.07 -38.48
CA LYS A 34 15.71 3.09 -37.70
C LYS A 34 16.05 4.50 -37.22
N TRP A 35 15.92 5.51 -38.08
CA TRP A 35 16.10 6.92 -37.71
C TRP A 35 15.12 7.34 -36.62
N PHE A 36 13.85 6.96 -36.72
CA PHE A 36 12.85 7.26 -35.71
C PHE A 36 13.15 6.55 -34.38
N GLN A 37 13.53 5.28 -34.42
CA GLN A 37 13.95 4.53 -33.23
C GLN A 37 15.20 5.14 -32.58
N GLU A 38 16.20 5.55 -33.37
CA GLU A 38 17.40 6.24 -32.89
C GLU A 38 17.07 7.61 -32.28
N ALA A 39 16.20 8.41 -32.91
CA ALA A 39 15.78 9.72 -32.40
C ALA A 39 14.96 9.60 -31.10
N MET A 40 14.06 8.62 -31.02
CA MET A 40 13.29 8.34 -29.80
C MET A 40 14.20 7.79 -28.69
N SER A 41 15.04 6.80 -28.99
CA SER A 41 15.94 6.18 -27.98
C SER A 41 17.05 7.11 -27.50
N ALA A 42 17.54 8.02 -28.33
CA ALA A 42 18.52 9.04 -27.93
C ALA A 42 17.96 10.06 -26.92
N GLN A 43 16.63 10.14 -26.80
CA GLN A 43 15.94 11.17 -26.02
C GLN A 43 15.06 10.60 -24.90
N THR A 44 14.81 9.28 -24.90
CA THR A 44 14.15 8.60 -23.78
C THR A 44 15.22 8.24 -22.76
N ILE A 45 15.07 8.68 -21.51
CA ILE A 45 15.91 8.17 -20.42
C ILE A 45 15.65 6.67 -20.36
N ASP A 46 16.70 5.86 -20.49
CA ASP A 46 16.60 4.42 -20.24
C ASP A 46 16.37 4.24 -18.73
N VAL A 47 15.10 4.28 -18.33
CA VAL A 47 14.66 4.20 -16.93
C VAL A 47 15.20 2.92 -16.30
N ILE A 48 15.22 1.80 -17.04
CA ILE A 48 15.77 0.54 -16.55
C ILE A 48 17.27 0.66 -16.29
N LYS A 49 18.03 1.31 -17.19
CA LYS A 49 19.45 1.59 -16.95
C LYS A 49 19.63 2.47 -15.71
N ARG A 50 18.84 3.53 -15.55
CA ARG A 50 18.93 4.42 -14.39
C ARG A 50 18.60 3.70 -13.09
N MET A 51 17.54 2.89 -13.07
CA MET A 51 17.20 2.05 -11.93
C MET A 51 18.28 1.02 -11.59
N LYS A 52 19.00 0.50 -12.59
CA LYS A 52 20.18 -0.37 -12.36
C LYS A 52 21.33 0.39 -11.72
N GLU A 53 21.58 1.63 -12.12
CA GLU A 53 22.58 2.50 -11.49
C GLU A 53 22.20 2.78 -10.02
N ILE A 54 20.94 3.14 -9.75
CA ILE A 54 20.44 3.33 -8.39
C ILE A 54 20.57 2.03 -7.57
N THR A 55 20.19 0.89 -8.15
CA THR A 55 20.34 -0.43 -7.54
C THR A 55 21.79 -0.76 -7.21
N MET A 56 22.74 -0.37 -8.06
CA MET A 56 24.16 -0.57 -7.80
C MET A 56 24.61 0.23 -6.58
N VAL A 57 24.24 1.52 -6.49
CA VAL A 57 24.57 2.37 -5.34
C VAL A 57 23.93 1.83 -4.05
N MET A 58 22.67 1.40 -4.11
CA MET A 58 21.96 0.80 -2.98
C MET A 58 22.63 -0.49 -2.44
N ASN A 59 23.40 -1.20 -3.27
CA ASN A 59 24.13 -2.40 -2.86
C ASN A 59 25.49 -2.12 -2.20
N ILE A 60 25.98 -0.87 -2.29
CA ILE A 60 27.27 -0.50 -1.70
C ILE A 60 27.07 -0.33 -0.18
N PRO A 61 27.93 -0.92 0.67
CA PRO A 61 27.87 -0.70 2.11
C PRO A 61 27.95 0.79 2.48
N SER A 62 27.19 1.20 3.49
CA SER A 62 27.09 2.60 3.91
C SER A 62 28.46 3.20 4.28
N GLU A 63 29.37 2.42 4.83
CA GLU A 63 30.73 2.86 5.16
C GLU A 63 31.52 3.26 3.90
N THR A 64 31.41 2.45 2.84
CA THR A 64 32.09 2.73 1.56
C THR A 64 31.47 3.94 0.85
N LEU A 65 30.16 4.13 0.95
CA LEU A 65 29.49 5.32 0.41
C LEU A 65 29.98 6.60 1.12
N GLN A 66 30.12 6.55 2.45
CA GLN A 66 30.65 7.67 3.23
C GLN A 66 32.11 7.96 2.89
N GLU A 67 32.96 6.94 2.70
CA GLU A 67 34.34 7.11 2.24
C GLU A 67 34.43 7.74 0.84
N GLN A 68 33.45 7.44 -0.03
CA GLN A 68 33.32 8.05 -1.35
C GLN A 68 32.69 9.44 -1.33
N GLY A 69 32.32 9.95 -0.14
CA GLY A 69 31.72 11.27 0.04
C GLY A 69 30.25 11.35 -0.32
N VAL A 70 29.55 10.22 -0.50
CA VAL A 70 28.12 10.19 -0.78
C VAL A 70 27.35 10.53 0.50
N THR A 71 26.50 11.55 0.44
CA THR A 71 25.75 12.01 1.61
C THR A 71 24.42 11.27 1.80
N VAL A 72 23.82 11.39 2.98
CA VAL A 72 22.50 10.80 3.27
C VAL A 72 21.42 11.44 2.39
N GLU A 73 21.53 12.74 2.15
CA GLU A 73 20.62 13.51 1.29
C GLU A 73 20.69 13.06 -0.17
N GLU A 74 21.89 12.71 -0.65
CA GLU A 74 22.04 12.15 -2.00
C GLU A 74 21.38 10.77 -2.10
N LEU A 75 21.53 9.92 -1.08
CA LEU A 75 20.84 8.62 -1.04
C LEU A 75 19.32 8.78 -0.94
N GLU A 76 18.84 9.75 -0.16
CA GLU A 76 17.41 10.06 -0.09
C GLU A 76 16.88 10.52 -1.45
N SER A 77 17.60 11.41 -2.13
CA SER A 77 17.24 11.90 -3.47
C SER A 77 17.24 10.76 -4.50
N MET A 78 18.16 9.80 -4.40
CA MET A 78 18.16 8.62 -5.26
C MET A 78 16.98 7.67 -5.00
N LEU A 79 16.55 7.53 -3.75
CA LEU A 79 15.36 6.75 -3.41
C LEU A 79 14.07 7.47 -3.84
N GLU A 80 14.06 8.80 -3.82
CA GLU A 80 12.97 9.62 -4.36
C GLU A 80 12.89 9.47 -5.89
N GLU A 81 14.01 9.55 -6.61
CA GLU A 81 14.05 9.26 -8.05
C GLU A 81 13.57 7.84 -8.36
N LEU A 82 13.94 6.86 -7.51
CA LEU A 82 13.47 5.50 -7.65
C LEU A 82 11.95 5.38 -7.44
N GLN A 83 11.39 6.14 -6.48
CA GLN A 83 9.95 6.21 -6.23
C GLN A 83 9.21 6.64 -7.51
N ASP A 84 9.63 7.74 -8.13
CA ASP A 84 9.03 8.28 -9.36
C ASP A 84 9.04 7.23 -10.49
N HIS A 85 10.11 6.45 -10.60
CA HIS A 85 10.20 5.39 -11.61
C HIS A 85 9.24 4.23 -11.33
N VAL A 86 9.12 3.79 -10.07
CA VAL A 86 8.27 2.64 -9.71
C VAL A 86 6.78 2.97 -9.62
N GLU A 87 6.38 4.23 -9.83
CA GLU A 87 4.97 4.58 -10.09
C GLU A 87 4.43 3.82 -11.31
N CYS A 88 5.29 3.53 -12.29
CA CYS A 88 4.96 2.65 -13.39
C CYS A 88 5.00 1.18 -12.92
N ILE A 89 3.88 0.46 -13.10
CA ILE A 89 3.72 -0.95 -12.71
C ILE A 89 4.81 -1.84 -13.33
N ASP A 90 5.18 -1.59 -14.59
CA ASP A 90 6.23 -2.35 -15.27
C ASP A 90 7.60 -2.13 -14.61
N MET A 91 7.93 -0.87 -14.28
CA MET A 91 9.17 -0.54 -13.60
C MET A 91 9.22 -1.10 -12.17
N ALA A 92 8.11 -1.06 -11.43
CA ALA A 92 8.02 -1.70 -10.12
C ALA A 92 8.34 -3.21 -10.20
N ASN A 93 7.84 -3.88 -11.25
CA ASN A 93 8.12 -5.30 -11.48
C ASN A 93 9.57 -5.54 -11.93
N ASP A 94 10.11 -4.67 -12.79
CA ASP A 94 11.49 -4.74 -13.28
C ASP A 94 12.51 -4.48 -12.17
N LEU A 95 12.18 -3.64 -11.17
CA LEU A 95 13.06 -3.40 -10.01
C LEU A 95 13.39 -4.70 -9.27
N HIS A 96 12.41 -5.61 -9.17
CA HIS A 96 12.66 -6.94 -8.63
C HIS A 96 13.56 -7.77 -9.55
N ALA A 97 13.31 -7.76 -10.86
CA ALA A 97 14.07 -8.52 -11.85
C ALA A 97 15.54 -8.08 -11.95
N ILE A 98 15.84 -6.79 -11.77
CA ILE A 98 17.21 -6.25 -11.77
C ILE A 98 17.91 -6.40 -10.41
N GLY A 99 17.26 -7.01 -9.41
CA GLY A 99 17.83 -7.26 -8.09
C GLY A 99 17.79 -6.07 -7.12
N GLY A 100 17.04 -5.01 -7.42
CA GLY A 100 16.94 -3.81 -6.58
C GLY A 100 16.03 -3.96 -5.36
N LEU A 101 15.22 -5.02 -5.30
CA LEU A 101 14.30 -5.26 -4.19
C LEU A 101 15.00 -5.50 -2.84
N LYS A 102 15.99 -6.39 -2.81
CA LYS A 102 16.69 -6.75 -1.56
C LYS A 102 17.47 -5.55 -0.97
N PRO A 103 18.22 -4.76 -1.76
CA PRO A 103 18.83 -3.52 -1.28
C PRO A 103 17.81 -2.53 -0.72
N LEU A 104 16.70 -2.32 -1.43
CA LEU A 104 15.62 -1.43 -0.99
C LEU A 104 15.07 -1.85 0.39
N LEU A 105 14.79 -3.13 0.60
CA LEU A 105 14.37 -3.65 1.90
C LEU A 105 15.46 -3.53 2.98
N GLY A 106 16.73 -3.51 2.58
CA GLY A 106 17.86 -3.21 3.47
C GLY A 106 17.76 -1.81 4.08
N PHE A 107 17.35 -0.80 3.30
CA PHE A 107 17.19 0.57 3.78
C PHE A 107 16.07 0.73 4.84
N LEU A 108 15.13 -0.22 4.95
CA LEU A 108 14.16 -0.24 6.06
C LEU A 108 14.84 -0.42 7.43
N HIS A 109 16.09 -0.90 7.48
CA HIS A 109 16.88 -1.06 8.70
C HIS A 109 18.00 -0.01 8.81
N SER A 110 17.96 1.04 7.99
CA SER A 110 18.96 2.11 8.03
C SER A 110 18.97 2.80 9.40
N LYS A 111 20.15 3.27 9.82
CA LYS A 111 20.28 4.11 11.03
C LYS A 111 19.53 5.43 10.87
N GLU A 112 19.49 5.96 9.65
CA GLU A 112 18.88 7.24 9.33
C GLU A 112 17.36 7.12 9.14
N PRO A 113 16.53 7.85 9.92
CA PRO A 113 15.07 7.80 9.80
C PRO A 113 14.55 8.22 8.42
N CYS A 114 15.17 9.23 7.78
CA CYS A 114 14.76 9.68 6.45
C CYS A 114 14.85 8.55 5.41
N LEU A 115 15.93 7.76 5.44
CA LEU A 115 16.11 6.62 4.55
C LEU A 115 15.12 5.49 4.82
N ARG A 116 14.82 5.20 6.10
CA ARG A 116 13.78 4.22 6.46
C ARG A 116 12.40 4.64 5.95
N ALA A 117 12.05 5.92 6.15
CA ALA A 117 10.78 6.48 5.69
C ALA A 117 10.68 6.44 4.17
N ARG A 118 11.74 6.83 3.45
CA ARG A 118 11.76 6.86 1.99
C ARG A 118 11.73 5.45 1.39
N ALA A 119 12.45 4.49 1.97
CA ALA A 119 12.38 3.10 1.54
C ALA A 119 10.97 2.51 1.72
N ALA A 120 10.30 2.80 2.85
CA ALA A 120 8.92 2.39 3.06
C ALA A 120 7.96 3.04 2.03
N GLU A 121 8.24 4.27 1.62
CA GLU A 121 7.47 4.97 0.59
C GLU A 121 7.62 4.34 -0.78
N VAL A 122 8.85 4.06 -1.24
CA VAL A 122 9.10 3.32 -2.49
C VAL A 122 8.37 1.97 -2.47
N VAL A 123 8.45 1.22 -1.36
CA VAL A 123 7.72 -0.05 -1.22
C VAL A 123 6.21 0.16 -1.31
N SER A 124 5.67 1.22 -0.68
CA SER A 124 4.24 1.56 -0.77
C SER A 124 3.80 1.79 -2.21
N THR A 125 4.56 2.55 -3.00
CA THR A 125 4.27 2.82 -4.42
C THR A 125 4.35 1.53 -5.25
N MET A 126 5.39 0.73 -5.06
CA MET A 126 5.57 -0.52 -5.81
C MET A 126 4.40 -1.49 -5.69
N VAL A 127 3.80 -1.59 -4.50
CA VAL A 127 2.76 -2.59 -4.19
C VAL A 127 1.34 -2.07 -4.36
N GLN A 128 1.18 -0.76 -4.59
CA GLN A 128 -0.12 -0.13 -4.81
C GLN A 128 -0.76 -0.71 -6.06
N ASN A 129 -1.93 -1.36 -5.90
CA ASN A 129 -2.68 -2.01 -6.97
C ASN A 129 -1.83 -2.95 -7.86
N ASN A 130 -0.77 -3.55 -7.30
CA ASN A 130 0.17 -4.39 -8.03
C ASN A 130 0.39 -5.75 -7.34
N PRO A 131 -0.45 -6.77 -7.62
CA PRO A 131 -0.37 -8.08 -6.96
C PRO A 131 0.97 -8.79 -7.14
N LYS A 132 1.65 -8.57 -8.28
CA LYS A 132 2.96 -9.17 -8.55
C LYS A 132 4.03 -8.59 -7.63
N SER A 133 4.10 -7.27 -7.51
CA SER A 133 5.00 -6.60 -6.55
C SER A 133 4.64 -6.92 -5.10
N GLN A 134 3.36 -6.98 -4.75
CA GLN A 134 2.92 -7.44 -3.41
C GLN A 134 3.51 -8.82 -3.10
N GLN A 135 3.37 -9.78 -4.01
CA GLN A 135 3.92 -11.13 -3.81
C GLN A 135 5.45 -11.13 -3.74
N ASN A 136 6.14 -10.33 -4.55
CA ASN A 136 7.60 -10.21 -4.51
C ASN A 136 8.09 -9.68 -3.15
N ILE A 137 7.41 -8.65 -2.61
CA ILE A 137 7.72 -8.09 -1.28
C ILE A 137 7.46 -9.12 -0.18
N MET A 138 6.35 -9.85 -0.24
CA MET A 138 6.04 -10.91 0.72
C MET A 138 7.09 -12.03 0.68
N ASN A 139 7.49 -12.48 -0.51
CA ASN A 139 8.50 -13.53 -0.69
C ASN A 139 9.90 -13.09 -0.21
N ALA A 140 10.21 -11.79 -0.33
CA ALA A 140 11.47 -11.22 0.14
C ALA A 140 11.47 -10.92 1.65
N GLY A 141 10.39 -11.21 2.38
CA GLY A 141 10.29 -10.94 3.81
C GLY A 141 10.10 -9.46 4.15
N GLY A 142 9.66 -8.63 3.21
CA GLY A 142 9.57 -7.17 3.39
C GLY A 142 8.48 -6.70 4.36
N LEU A 143 7.49 -7.54 4.68
CA LEU A 143 6.42 -7.17 5.62
C LEU A 143 6.91 -7.04 7.07
N GLU A 144 7.84 -7.89 7.50
CA GLU A 144 8.34 -7.88 8.89
C GLU A 144 9.05 -6.56 9.25
N PRO A 145 9.99 -6.03 8.46
CA PRO A 145 10.61 -4.73 8.71
C PRO A 145 9.60 -3.57 8.70
N LEU A 146 8.59 -3.62 7.81
CA LEU A 146 7.54 -2.60 7.78
C LEU A 146 6.70 -2.61 9.06
N ILE A 147 6.32 -3.80 9.55
CA ILE A 147 5.61 -3.94 10.82
C ILE A 147 6.48 -3.40 11.96
N TYR A 148 7.75 -3.80 12.02
CA TYR A 148 8.68 -3.32 13.05
C TYR A 148 8.79 -1.79 13.06
N ASN A 149 9.00 -1.17 11.90
CA ASN A 149 9.10 0.28 11.75
C ASN A 149 7.79 0.99 12.12
N PHE A 150 6.62 0.40 11.83
CA PHE A 150 5.35 0.93 12.28
C PHE A 150 5.17 0.87 13.81
N THR A 151 5.56 -0.25 14.43
CA THR A 151 5.27 -0.51 15.84
C THR A 151 6.29 0.07 16.81
N SER A 152 7.54 0.22 16.39
CA SER A 152 8.68 0.40 17.27
C SER A 152 9.58 1.59 16.94
N ASP A 153 9.43 2.22 15.77
CA ASP A 153 10.26 3.37 15.40
C ASP A 153 9.89 4.61 16.23
N GLU A 154 10.90 5.41 16.57
CA GLU A 154 10.71 6.68 17.31
C GLU A 154 10.20 7.79 16.38
N ASP A 155 10.55 7.72 15.09
CA ASP A 155 10.19 8.72 14.11
C ASP A 155 8.78 8.50 13.56
N VAL A 156 7.92 9.51 13.73
CA VAL A 156 6.51 9.45 13.32
C VAL A 156 6.33 9.38 11.81
N LEU A 157 7.26 9.95 11.02
CA LEU A 157 7.22 9.88 9.57
C LEU A 157 7.53 8.45 9.12
N VAL A 158 8.54 7.80 9.71
CA VAL A 158 8.84 6.38 9.44
C VAL A 158 7.64 5.50 9.75
N ARG A 159 7.00 5.70 10.91
CA ARG A 159 5.77 4.97 11.29
C ARG A 159 4.64 5.20 10.29
N THR A 160 4.46 6.45 9.84
CA THR A 160 3.39 6.84 8.89
C THR A 160 3.61 6.21 7.51
N LYS A 161 4.83 6.25 6.98
CA LYS A 161 5.18 5.67 5.68
C LYS A 161 5.14 4.15 5.71
N SER A 162 5.63 3.54 6.79
CA SER A 162 5.55 2.09 7.00
C SER A 162 4.10 1.60 7.08
N LEU A 163 3.23 2.31 7.81
CA LEU A 163 1.80 2.00 7.83
C LEU A 163 1.13 2.21 6.46
N GLY A 164 1.60 3.19 5.69
CA GLY A 164 1.22 3.40 4.30
C GLY A 164 1.51 2.17 3.43
N ALA A 165 2.75 1.68 3.48
CA ALA A 165 3.17 0.48 2.77
C ALA A 165 2.38 -0.77 3.20
N ILE A 166 2.20 -0.97 4.52
CA ILE A 166 1.38 -2.07 5.05
C ILE A 166 -0.05 -1.99 4.50
N SER A 167 -0.67 -0.80 4.51
CA SER A 167 -2.02 -0.59 3.97
C SER A 167 -2.14 -1.08 2.52
N GLN A 168 -1.16 -0.77 1.67
CA GLN A 168 -1.16 -1.22 0.28
C GLN A 168 -0.84 -2.70 0.14
N LEU A 169 0.03 -3.24 1.00
CA LEU A 169 0.47 -4.63 0.94
C LEU A 169 -0.60 -5.63 1.42
N ILE A 170 -1.46 -5.25 2.38
CA ILE A 170 -2.54 -6.12 2.89
C ILE A 170 -3.79 -6.11 2.00
N ARG A 171 -3.94 -5.10 1.12
CA ARG A 171 -5.08 -4.99 0.22
C ARG A 171 -5.12 -6.12 -0.79
N HIS A 172 -6.21 -6.88 -0.77
CA HIS A 172 -6.43 -8.07 -1.60
C HIS A 172 -5.36 -9.17 -1.41
N ASN A 173 -4.62 -9.12 -0.30
CA ASN A 173 -3.55 -10.05 0.03
C ASN A 173 -3.83 -10.72 1.38
N LYS A 174 -4.45 -11.89 1.34
CA LYS A 174 -4.87 -12.63 2.55
C LYS A 174 -3.68 -13.00 3.45
N ALA A 175 -2.54 -13.36 2.86
CA ALA A 175 -1.35 -13.75 3.62
C ALA A 175 -0.76 -12.53 4.37
N GLY A 176 -0.69 -11.37 3.70
CA GLY A 176 -0.26 -10.12 4.32
C GLY A 176 -1.19 -9.68 5.45
N LEU A 177 -2.51 -9.78 5.23
CA LEU A 177 -3.50 -9.45 6.26
C LEU A 177 -3.38 -10.35 7.49
N GLU A 178 -3.22 -11.67 7.30
CA GLU A 178 -3.07 -12.60 8.43
C GLU A 178 -1.77 -12.37 9.21
N ALA A 179 -0.65 -12.13 8.51
CA ALA A 179 0.61 -11.76 9.15
C ALA A 179 0.48 -10.45 9.96
N PHE A 180 -0.27 -9.47 9.44
CA PHE A 180 -0.56 -8.24 10.18
C PHE A 180 -1.41 -8.52 11.43
N ARG A 181 -2.41 -9.42 11.37
CA ARG A 181 -3.21 -9.82 12.55
C ARG A 181 -2.40 -10.52 13.63
N MET A 182 -1.48 -11.40 13.23
CA MET A 182 -0.60 -12.13 14.17
C MET A 182 0.44 -11.23 14.83
N SER A 183 0.72 -10.07 14.26
CA SER A 183 1.57 -9.05 14.86
C SER A 183 0.84 -8.25 15.96
N ALA A 184 1.56 -7.42 16.70
CA ALA A 184 0.95 -6.42 17.61
C ALA A 184 0.20 -5.27 16.88
N GLY A 185 -0.19 -5.48 15.62
CA GLY A 185 -0.74 -4.49 14.70
C GLY A 185 -1.97 -3.76 15.23
N PHE A 186 -2.97 -4.46 15.78
CA PHE A 186 -4.17 -3.81 16.34
C PHE A 186 -3.85 -2.90 17.54
N SER A 187 -3.02 -3.36 18.48
CA SER A 187 -2.66 -2.52 19.64
C SER A 187 -1.97 -1.24 19.20
N LYS A 188 -1.07 -1.35 18.21
CA LYS A 188 -0.31 -0.21 17.67
C LYS A 188 -1.15 0.67 16.75
N LEU A 189 -2.14 0.13 16.05
CA LEU A 189 -3.15 0.90 15.33
C LEU A 189 -3.96 1.78 16.29
N LYS A 190 -4.36 1.25 17.45
CA LYS A 190 -5.07 2.04 18.46
C LYS A 190 -4.22 3.23 18.93
N GLU A 191 -2.95 2.99 19.25
CA GLU A 191 -1.99 4.02 19.66
C GLU A 191 -1.82 5.09 18.55
N ALA A 192 -1.62 4.66 17.30
CA ALA A 192 -1.46 5.52 16.14
C ALA A 192 -2.71 6.39 15.88
N MET A 193 -3.89 5.83 16.07
CA MET A 193 -5.18 6.53 15.96
C MET A 193 -5.36 7.60 17.05
N THR A 194 -4.74 7.43 18.22
CA THR A 194 -4.74 8.44 19.29
C THR A 194 -3.54 9.40 19.24
N SER A 195 -2.62 9.23 18.30
CA SER A 195 -1.43 10.08 18.18
C SER A 195 -1.80 11.51 17.78
N ASP A 196 -0.99 12.48 18.21
CA ASP A 196 -1.16 13.90 17.86
C ASP A 196 -0.84 14.21 16.39
N HIS A 197 -0.33 13.24 15.64
CA HIS A 197 0.07 13.42 14.24
C HIS A 197 -1.09 13.10 13.28
N PRO A 198 -1.71 14.09 12.61
CA PRO A 198 -2.95 13.89 11.87
C PRO A 198 -2.84 12.89 10.71
N LYS A 199 -1.69 12.87 10.02
CA LYS A 199 -1.44 11.93 8.90
C LYS A 199 -1.37 10.48 9.38
N LEU A 200 -0.72 10.24 10.52
CA LEU A 200 -0.62 8.90 11.12
C LEU A 200 -2.00 8.45 11.58
N ARG A 201 -2.72 9.33 12.26
CA ARG A 201 -4.09 9.10 12.73
C ARG A 201 -5.04 8.72 11.58
N ARG A 202 -5.05 9.50 10.50
CA ARG A 202 -5.88 9.21 9.32
C ARG A 202 -5.51 7.87 8.68
N LYS A 203 -4.22 7.58 8.53
CA LYS A 203 -3.76 6.30 7.95
C LYS A 203 -4.17 5.12 8.84
N ALA A 204 -4.07 5.26 10.16
CA ALA A 204 -4.51 4.22 11.11
C ALA A 204 -6.01 3.95 11.01
N LEU A 205 -6.84 4.99 10.90
CA LEU A 205 -8.29 4.83 10.67
C LEU A 205 -8.60 4.13 9.34
N SER A 206 -7.90 4.50 8.27
CA SER A 206 -8.07 3.86 6.95
C SER A 206 -7.69 2.37 6.97
N VAL A 207 -6.59 2.00 7.63
CA VAL A 207 -6.18 0.60 7.78
C VAL A 207 -7.18 -0.15 8.66
N LEU A 208 -7.63 0.44 9.76
CA LEU A 208 -8.64 -0.17 10.64
C LEU A 208 -9.94 -0.46 9.88
N LEU A 209 -10.43 0.51 9.10
CA LEU A 209 -11.63 0.34 8.27
C LEU A 209 -11.46 -0.86 7.32
N TYR A 210 -10.35 -0.91 6.58
CA TYR A 210 -10.06 -2.01 5.66
C TYR A 210 -10.05 -3.38 6.36
N VAL A 211 -9.42 -3.47 7.53
CA VAL A 211 -9.32 -4.72 8.29
C VAL A 211 -10.70 -5.19 8.78
N ILE A 212 -11.55 -4.27 9.26
CA ILE A 212 -12.92 -4.58 9.68
C ILE A 212 -13.79 -5.01 8.48
N GLU A 213 -13.64 -4.33 7.34
CA GLU A 213 -14.34 -4.69 6.10
C GLU A 213 -13.98 -6.10 5.65
N ALA A 214 -12.71 -6.47 5.76
CA ALA A 214 -12.18 -7.75 5.31
C ALA A 214 -12.68 -8.95 6.14
N SER A 215 -12.98 -8.81 7.44
CA SER A 215 -13.44 -9.93 8.27
C SER A 215 -14.36 -9.52 9.43
N PRO A 216 -15.51 -10.20 9.62
CA PRO A 216 -16.37 -10.02 10.80
C PRO A 216 -15.69 -10.38 12.12
N SER A 217 -14.62 -11.18 12.13
CA SER A 217 -13.90 -11.45 13.39
C SER A 217 -13.12 -10.23 13.86
N ASP A 218 -12.71 -9.35 12.94
CA ASP A 218 -11.91 -8.18 13.26
C ASP A 218 -12.75 -7.04 13.85
N SER A 219 -14.06 -6.97 13.54
CA SER A 219 -15.00 -6.05 14.22
C SER A 219 -15.07 -6.35 15.72
N LYS A 220 -15.23 -7.63 16.07
CA LYS A 220 -15.26 -8.08 17.46
C LYS A 220 -13.95 -7.80 18.19
N SER A 221 -12.82 -8.06 17.53
CA SER A 221 -11.50 -7.71 18.08
C SER A 221 -11.36 -6.20 18.34
N THR A 222 -11.83 -5.37 17.40
CA THR A 222 -11.83 -3.91 17.52
C THR A 222 -12.63 -3.44 18.75
N ILE A 223 -13.78 -4.06 19.02
CA ILE A 223 -14.59 -3.74 20.20
C ILE A 223 -13.91 -4.18 21.49
N ARG A 224 -13.44 -5.44 21.55
CA ARG A 224 -12.75 -5.98 22.74
C ARG A 224 -11.51 -5.16 23.11
N LEU A 225 -10.81 -4.63 22.12
CA LEU A 225 -9.63 -3.77 22.31
C LEU A 225 -10.00 -2.32 22.65
N GLY A 226 -11.28 -1.97 22.71
CA GLY A 226 -11.78 -0.67 23.16
C GLY A 226 -11.46 0.48 22.20
N PHE A 227 -11.61 0.26 20.90
CA PHE A 227 -11.47 1.31 19.88
C PHE A 227 -12.67 2.27 19.82
N VAL A 228 -13.86 1.81 20.25
CA VAL A 228 -15.12 2.55 20.11
C VAL A 228 -15.04 3.93 20.81
N LYS A 229 -14.57 3.99 22.05
CA LYS A 229 -14.46 5.26 22.80
C LYS A 229 -13.60 6.33 22.09
N PRO A 230 -12.34 6.04 21.66
CA PRO A 230 -11.59 6.98 20.83
C PRO A 230 -12.29 7.39 19.54
N LEU A 231 -12.95 6.46 18.85
CA LEU A 231 -13.69 6.74 17.61
C LEU A 231 -14.84 7.73 17.85
N VAL A 232 -15.63 7.52 18.90
CA VAL A 232 -16.73 8.41 19.29
C VAL A 232 -16.20 9.82 19.63
N SER A 233 -15.06 9.91 20.32
CA SER A 233 -14.43 11.19 20.64
C SER A 233 -13.96 11.93 19.37
N MET A 234 -13.34 11.23 18.42
CA MET A 234 -12.88 11.82 17.16
C MET A 234 -14.03 12.23 16.23
N ALA A 235 -15.12 11.44 16.20
CA ALA A 235 -16.34 11.77 15.46
C ALA A 235 -17.00 13.07 15.94
N SER A 236 -16.65 13.53 17.14
CA SER A 236 -17.18 14.75 17.77
C SER A 236 -16.21 15.93 17.69
N SER A 237 -14.99 15.70 17.21
CA SER A 237 -13.96 16.73 17.19
C SER A 237 -14.18 17.71 16.04
N ASN A 238 -14.29 19.00 16.36
CA ASN A 238 -14.36 20.07 15.38
C ASN A 238 -12.99 20.44 14.78
N SER A 239 -11.91 19.81 15.23
CA SER A 239 -10.55 20.19 14.84
C SER A 239 -10.15 19.77 13.42
N ASN A 240 -10.62 18.62 12.94
CA ASN A 240 -10.24 18.09 11.63
C ASN A 240 -11.39 17.26 11.02
N TRP A 241 -11.89 17.72 9.87
CA TRP A 241 -13.02 17.08 9.19
C TRP A 241 -12.69 15.70 8.62
N GLU A 242 -11.48 15.49 8.07
CA GLU A 242 -11.04 14.21 7.51
C GLU A 242 -10.95 13.12 8.60
N ILE A 243 -10.47 13.49 9.80
CA ILE A 243 -10.40 12.57 10.94
C ILE A 243 -11.82 12.22 11.43
N ARG A 244 -12.71 13.22 11.49
CA ARG A 244 -14.10 13.03 11.89
C ARG A 244 -14.83 12.10 10.93
N GLU A 245 -14.72 12.35 9.63
CA GLU A 245 -15.29 11.50 8.59
C GLU A 245 -14.73 10.07 8.66
N ALA A 246 -13.41 9.91 8.74
CA ALA A 246 -12.79 8.59 8.87
C ALA A 246 -13.24 7.84 10.14
N ALA A 247 -13.43 8.53 11.26
CA ALA A 247 -13.96 7.93 12.48
C ALA A 247 -15.43 7.53 12.33
N LEU A 248 -16.26 8.36 11.69
CA LEU A 248 -17.67 8.07 11.40
C LEU A 248 -17.81 6.86 10.47
N LEU A 249 -16.94 6.73 9.45
CA LEU A 249 -16.90 5.56 8.56
C LEU A 249 -16.64 4.27 9.34
N VAL A 250 -15.65 4.26 10.23
CA VAL A 250 -15.35 3.07 11.05
C VAL A 250 -16.52 2.74 11.98
N LEU A 251 -17.12 3.73 12.64
CA LEU A 251 -18.28 3.53 13.50
C LEU A 251 -19.50 3.01 12.74
N GLN A 252 -19.74 3.52 11.53
CA GLN A 252 -20.83 3.08 10.67
C GLN A 252 -20.61 1.66 10.17
N GLU A 253 -19.39 1.28 9.78
CA GLU A 253 -19.07 -0.09 9.41
C GLU A 253 -19.21 -1.06 10.60
N LEU A 254 -18.81 -0.66 11.81
CA LEU A 254 -19.08 -1.45 13.03
C LEU A 254 -20.58 -1.61 13.28
N ALA A 255 -21.34 -0.52 13.22
CA ALA A 255 -22.79 -0.56 13.45
C ALA A 255 -23.52 -1.43 12.41
N ARG A 256 -23.09 -1.38 11.15
CA ARG A 256 -23.66 -2.20 10.06
C ARG A 256 -23.50 -3.71 10.28
N ARG A 257 -22.49 -4.15 11.04
CA ARG A 257 -22.30 -5.58 11.36
C ARG A 257 -23.37 -6.10 12.34
N GLY A 258 -24.05 -5.21 13.06
CA GLY A 258 -25.15 -5.56 13.96
C GLY A 258 -24.68 -6.23 15.27
N GLY A 259 -25.63 -6.60 16.14
CA GLY A 259 -25.32 -7.42 17.33
C GLY A 259 -24.58 -6.68 18.45
N GLU A 260 -23.47 -7.25 18.91
CA GLU A 260 -22.63 -6.71 20.00
C GLU A 260 -21.97 -5.39 19.58
N GLU A 261 -21.68 -5.21 18.30
CA GLU A 261 -21.07 -4.03 17.73
C GLU A 261 -21.94 -2.78 17.89
N VAL A 262 -23.24 -2.91 17.59
CA VAL A 262 -24.21 -1.83 17.79
C VAL A 262 -24.39 -1.53 19.27
N GLN A 263 -24.37 -2.56 20.11
CA GLN A 263 -24.51 -2.39 21.55
C GLN A 263 -23.31 -1.65 22.14
N ALA A 264 -22.08 -1.99 21.74
CA ALA A 264 -20.88 -1.27 22.14
C ALA A 264 -20.91 0.22 21.75
N CYS A 265 -21.39 0.53 20.53
CA CYS A 265 -21.59 1.91 20.09
C CYS A 265 -22.62 2.67 20.94
N LYS A 266 -23.69 2.00 21.41
CA LYS A 266 -24.73 2.59 22.27
C LYS A 266 -24.29 2.77 23.72
N GLU A 267 -23.55 1.79 24.25
CA GLU A 267 -23.07 1.77 25.63
C GLU A 267 -22.06 2.88 25.90
N GLU A 268 -21.34 3.31 24.86
CA GLU A 268 -20.65 4.60 24.87
C GLU A 268 -21.69 5.72 24.87
N GLY A 269 -22.24 6.03 26.05
CA GLY A 269 -23.38 6.93 26.25
C GLY A 269 -23.21 8.33 25.66
N MET A 270 -21.97 8.72 25.31
CA MET A 270 -21.67 9.97 24.62
C MET A 270 -22.02 9.93 23.12
N LEU A 271 -22.19 8.77 22.47
CA LEU A 271 -22.41 8.72 21.01
C LEU A 271 -23.69 9.46 20.62
N LYS A 272 -24.80 9.22 21.34
CA LYS A 272 -26.08 9.89 21.03
C LYS A 272 -25.98 11.40 21.22
N GLU A 273 -25.39 11.83 22.34
CA GLU A 273 -25.22 13.25 22.69
C GLU A 273 -24.32 13.96 21.68
N ASN A 274 -23.20 13.33 21.31
CA ASN A 274 -22.24 13.86 20.35
C ASN A 274 -22.84 13.99 18.94
N LEU A 275 -23.55 12.97 18.46
CA LEU A 275 -24.25 13.05 17.17
C LEU A 275 -25.32 14.14 17.20
N THR A 276 -26.08 14.26 18.30
CA THR A 276 -27.12 15.29 18.43
C THR A 276 -26.50 16.69 18.40
N ALA A 277 -25.43 16.92 19.17
CA ALA A 277 -24.72 18.20 19.19
C ALA A 277 -24.18 18.55 17.81
N ARG A 278 -23.59 17.59 17.10
CA ARG A 278 -23.07 17.81 15.75
C ARG A 278 -24.18 18.11 14.73
N ILE A 279 -25.30 17.38 14.80
CA ILE A 279 -26.47 17.66 13.97
C ILE A 279 -26.99 19.07 14.21
N ASP A 280 -27.04 19.52 15.46
CA ASP A 280 -27.47 20.88 15.80
C ASP A 280 -26.52 21.95 15.26
N GLU A 281 -25.20 21.73 15.30
CA GLU A 281 -24.21 22.61 14.66
C GLU A 281 -24.43 22.73 13.14
N ILE A 282 -24.67 21.59 12.48
CA ILE A 282 -24.93 21.51 11.04
C ILE A 282 -26.21 22.28 10.68
N VAL A 283 -27.27 22.08 11.47
CA VAL A 283 -28.56 22.77 11.27
C VAL A 283 -28.43 24.28 11.49
N GLN A 284 -27.65 24.70 12.48
CA GLN A 284 -27.41 26.11 12.77
C GLN A 284 -26.51 26.79 11.74
N GLY A 285 -25.99 26.07 10.73
CA GLY A 285 -25.07 26.59 9.73
C GLY A 285 -23.70 26.99 10.30
N LYS A 286 -23.36 26.48 11.48
CA LYS A 286 -22.10 26.80 12.19
C LYS A 286 -20.96 25.83 11.90
N GLY A 287 -21.24 24.76 11.15
CA GLY A 287 -20.25 23.76 10.75
C GLY A 287 -20.29 23.53 9.25
N ASP A 288 -19.12 23.62 8.62
CA ASP A 288 -18.93 23.07 7.27
C ASP A 288 -18.95 21.54 7.41
N ALA A 289 -19.99 20.93 6.87
CA ALA A 289 -20.21 19.49 6.91
C ALA A 289 -20.59 19.05 5.51
N SER A 290 -19.73 18.20 4.94
CA SER A 290 -19.91 17.62 3.62
C SER A 290 -21.18 16.78 3.55
N MET A 291 -21.63 16.47 2.33
CA MET A 291 -22.79 15.60 2.15
C MET A 291 -22.51 14.20 2.71
N GLU A 292 -21.28 13.73 2.53
CA GLU A 292 -20.78 12.44 3.04
C GLU A 292 -20.87 12.37 4.56
N GLU A 293 -20.41 13.40 5.28
CA GLU A 293 -20.51 13.46 6.74
C GLU A 293 -21.96 13.35 7.21
N ARG A 294 -22.88 14.08 6.56
CA ARG A 294 -24.31 14.04 6.89
C ARG A 294 -24.92 12.67 6.65
N MET A 295 -24.54 12.01 5.54
CA MET A 295 -24.98 10.65 5.21
C MET A 295 -24.47 9.64 6.24
N LEU A 296 -23.22 9.76 6.68
CA LEU A 296 -22.63 8.88 7.68
C LEU A 296 -23.31 9.03 9.05
N ILE A 297 -23.57 10.27 9.47
CA ILE A 297 -24.29 10.55 10.72
C ILE A 297 -25.70 9.95 10.67
N ASP A 298 -26.43 10.11 9.57
CA ASP A 298 -27.76 9.54 9.41
C ASP A 298 -27.74 8.00 9.41
N ALA A 299 -26.83 7.39 8.64
CA ALA A 299 -26.69 5.94 8.61
C ALA A 299 -26.37 5.38 9.99
N LEU A 300 -25.40 5.98 10.70
CA LEU A 300 -25.04 5.57 12.05
C LEU A 300 -26.21 5.74 13.04
N TRP A 301 -26.99 6.82 12.91
CA TRP A 301 -28.17 7.06 13.74
C TRP A 301 -29.25 5.99 13.51
N GLN A 302 -29.50 5.62 12.25
CA GLN A 302 -30.48 4.61 11.88
C GLN A 302 -30.06 3.22 12.37
N GLU A 303 -28.81 2.81 12.13
CA GLU A 303 -28.29 1.50 12.53
C GLU A 303 -28.26 1.35 14.05
N CYS A 304 -27.84 2.39 14.78
CA CYS A 304 -27.82 2.37 16.23
C CYS A 304 -29.24 2.48 16.79
N TYR A 305 -29.97 3.56 16.53
CA TYR A 305 -31.18 3.89 17.29
C TYR A 305 -32.48 3.42 16.65
N LYS A 306 -32.47 2.94 15.41
CA LYS A 306 -33.67 2.56 14.63
C LYS A 306 -34.71 3.70 14.58
N GLN A 307 -34.24 4.94 14.56
CA GLN A 307 -35.04 6.16 14.56
C GLN A 307 -34.72 6.98 13.31
N THR A 308 -35.65 7.84 12.89
CA THR A 308 -35.37 8.88 11.91
C THR A 308 -34.34 9.84 12.48
N SER A 309 -33.33 10.21 11.68
CA SER A 309 -32.37 11.21 12.11
C SER A 309 -33.00 12.61 12.03
N PRO A 310 -32.66 13.53 12.95
CA PRO A 310 -33.10 14.92 12.85
C PRO A 310 -32.63 15.63 11.57
N LEU A 311 -31.61 15.10 10.88
CA LEU A 311 -31.17 15.61 9.57
C LEU A 311 -32.21 15.36 8.47
N ARG A 312 -32.85 14.18 8.47
CA ARG A 312 -33.95 13.87 7.53
C ARG A 312 -35.21 14.65 7.85
N GLU A 313 -35.53 14.80 9.12
CA GLU A 313 -36.71 15.57 9.57
C GLU A 313 -36.63 17.04 9.16
N LYS A 314 -35.41 17.60 9.08
CA LYS A 314 -35.15 18.97 8.63
C LYS A 314 -34.88 19.08 7.12
N SER A 315 -35.11 18.01 6.35
CA SER A 315 -34.89 17.96 4.89
C SER A 315 -33.46 18.32 4.44
N LEU A 316 -32.47 18.10 5.30
CA LEU A 316 -31.05 18.37 5.01
C LEU A 316 -30.35 17.19 4.31
N LEU A 317 -31.12 16.14 3.96
CA LEU A 317 -30.70 14.94 3.25
C LEU A 317 -31.76 14.57 2.22
N LEU A 318 -31.34 14.17 1.02
CA LEU A 318 -32.24 13.58 0.03
C LEU A 318 -32.71 12.18 0.48
N PRO A 319 -33.92 11.73 0.09
CA PRO A 319 -34.36 10.35 0.32
C PRO A 319 -33.37 9.39 -0.36
N ILE A 320 -32.84 8.42 0.38
CA ILE A 320 -31.92 7.43 -0.19
C ILE A 320 -32.73 6.50 -1.09
N HIS A 321 -32.44 6.45 -2.39
CA HIS A 321 -32.69 5.27 -3.19
C HIS A 321 -31.71 4.20 -2.72
N SER A 322 -32.25 3.12 -2.17
CA SER A 322 -31.50 2.00 -1.61
C SER A 322 -30.42 1.49 -2.58
N GLY A 323 -29.14 1.66 -2.24
CA GLY A 323 -28.05 0.90 -2.88
C GLY A 323 -26.76 1.66 -3.22
N GLU A 324 -26.75 3.00 -3.22
CA GLU A 324 -25.53 3.74 -3.57
C GLU A 324 -24.73 4.16 -2.34
N ARG A 325 -23.48 3.67 -2.28
CA ARG A 325 -22.48 4.12 -1.31
C ARG A 325 -22.22 5.63 -1.52
N PRO A 326 -22.01 6.43 -0.46
CA PRO A 326 -21.26 7.66 -0.62
C PRO A 326 -19.87 7.29 -1.15
N VAL A 327 -19.58 7.72 -2.38
CA VAL A 327 -18.28 7.56 -3.02
C VAL A 327 -17.37 8.62 -2.42
N ILE A 328 -16.26 8.18 -1.84
CA ILE A 328 -15.19 9.08 -1.39
C ILE A 328 -14.78 9.91 -2.61
N SER A 329 -14.81 11.24 -2.49
CA SER A 329 -14.17 12.11 -3.48
C SER A 329 -12.67 11.80 -3.45
N GLU A 330 -12.19 11.07 -4.47
CA GLU A 330 -10.77 10.74 -4.68
C GLU A 330 -9.88 12.00 -4.79
N GLU A 331 -10.46 13.18 -4.95
CA GLU A 331 -9.71 14.44 -5.11
C GLU A 331 -9.02 14.97 -3.84
N ALA A 332 -9.33 14.44 -2.63
CA ALA A 332 -8.57 14.77 -1.42
C ALA A 332 -7.44 13.76 -1.11
N VAL A 333 -7.35 12.67 -1.88
CA VAL A 333 -6.29 11.66 -1.81
C VAL A 333 -5.48 11.73 -3.10
N GLY A 334 -4.59 12.72 -3.17
CA GLY A 334 -3.45 12.62 -4.08
C GLY A 334 -2.77 11.26 -3.85
N GLU A 335 -2.67 10.49 -4.93
CA GLU A 335 -2.11 9.13 -5.05
C GLU A 335 -2.97 7.96 -4.52
N ALA A 336 -4.14 7.76 -5.13
CA ALA A 336 -4.67 6.41 -5.35
C ALA A 336 -5.55 6.39 -6.61
N GLY A 337 -5.05 5.77 -7.68
CA GLY A 337 -5.75 5.63 -8.95
C GLY A 337 -6.81 4.52 -8.93
N SER A 338 -8.02 4.91 -9.35
CA SER A 338 -8.95 4.22 -10.25
C SER A 338 -9.20 2.72 -10.06
N PHE A 339 -10.41 2.37 -9.59
CA PHE A 339 -10.96 1.02 -9.65
C PHE A 339 -11.96 0.89 -10.80
N GLU A 340 -11.57 0.25 -11.90
CA GLU A 340 -12.52 -0.29 -12.88
C GLU A 340 -13.19 -1.54 -12.28
N ARG A 341 -14.53 -1.55 -12.29
CA ARG A 341 -15.31 -2.75 -11.97
C ARG A 341 -15.39 -3.60 -13.23
N ASP A 342 -14.71 -4.74 -13.24
CA ASP A 342 -15.04 -5.83 -14.16
C ASP A 342 -15.40 -7.13 -13.40
N ALA A 343 -16.65 -7.53 -13.64
CA ALA A 343 -17.21 -8.88 -13.69
C ALA A 343 -16.88 -9.89 -12.56
N ALA A 344 -17.74 -9.91 -11.54
CA ALA A 344 -18.13 -11.18 -10.90
C ALA A 344 -19.17 -11.87 -11.80
N GLY A 345 -18.74 -12.89 -12.55
CA GLY A 345 -19.64 -13.60 -13.45
C GLY A 345 -18.99 -14.73 -14.26
N ALA A 346 -18.18 -15.60 -13.62
CA ALA A 346 -17.88 -16.95 -14.11
C ALA A 346 -16.96 -17.68 -13.11
N ASP A 347 -17.53 -18.36 -12.12
CA ASP A 347 -16.97 -19.62 -11.61
C ASP A 347 -17.96 -20.29 -10.65
N GLU A 348 -19.05 -20.77 -11.23
CA GLU A 348 -19.96 -21.72 -10.58
C GLU A 348 -20.27 -22.84 -11.58
N GLN A 349 -19.26 -23.61 -12.00
CA GLN A 349 -19.48 -24.88 -12.71
C GLN A 349 -18.24 -25.78 -12.89
N VAL A 350 -17.45 -26.05 -11.84
CA VAL A 350 -16.56 -27.24 -11.84
C VAL A 350 -16.48 -27.88 -10.45
N ALA A 351 -17.60 -28.43 -9.98
CA ALA A 351 -17.59 -29.30 -8.78
C ALA A 351 -18.75 -30.30 -8.82
N ALA A 352 -18.89 -31.09 -9.90
CA ALA A 352 -19.85 -32.19 -9.96
C ALA A 352 -19.48 -33.24 -11.02
N ALA A 353 -18.37 -33.97 -10.84
CA ALA A 353 -18.16 -35.27 -11.50
C ALA A 353 -16.91 -35.99 -10.97
N ALA A 354 -16.98 -36.59 -9.77
CA ALA A 354 -16.10 -37.71 -9.39
C ALA A 354 -16.55 -38.33 -8.05
N ALA A 355 -17.68 -39.03 -8.04
CA ALA A 355 -18.04 -39.89 -6.91
C ALA A 355 -18.99 -41.02 -7.34
N THR A 356 -18.49 -42.02 -8.07
CA THR A 356 -19.01 -43.40 -7.95
C THR A 356 -18.00 -44.38 -8.51
N THR A 357 -17.49 -45.25 -7.63
CA THR A 357 -17.27 -46.72 -7.77
C THR A 357 -16.00 -47.13 -7.04
N ALA A 358 -16.19 -47.69 -5.84
CA ALA A 358 -15.32 -48.73 -5.31
C ALA A 358 -15.50 -50.02 -6.14
N PRO A 359 -14.59 -51.01 -6.03
CA PRO A 359 -14.79 -51.98 -4.95
C PRO A 359 -13.52 -52.44 -4.23
N ALA A 360 -13.82 -53.14 -3.14
CA ALA A 360 -12.98 -53.79 -2.16
C ALA A 360 -11.95 -54.81 -2.68
N GLY A 361 -10.90 -55.01 -1.88
CA GLY A 361 -9.99 -56.14 -1.98
C GLY A 361 -8.94 -56.15 -0.86
N SER A 362 -9.27 -56.84 0.24
CA SER A 362 -8.42 -57.16 1.39
C SER A 362 -7.01 -57.67 1.05
N ALA A 363 -6.06 -57.37 1.94
CA ALA A 363 -5.30 -58.35 2.75
C ALA A 363 -3.89 -57.84 3.11
N GLY A 364 -3.43 -58.15 4.33
CA GLY A 364 -2.00 -58.38 4.57
C GLY A 364 -1.32 -57.54 5.64
N GLU A 365 -1.56 -57.89 6.91
CA GLU A 365 -0.61 -57.91 8.03
C GLU A 365 0.90 -57.92 7.70
N LYS A 366 1.70 -57.18 8.49
CA LYS A 366 2.95 -57.57 9.22
C LYS A 366 3.78 -56.31 9.57
N THR A 367 3.82 -55.86 10.84
CA THR A 367 4.74 -56.21 11.95
C THR A 367 6.21 -55.76 11.83
N ALA A 368 6.67 -55.09 12.90
CA ALA A 368 8.05 -54.89 13.40
C ALA A 368 8.97 -53.96 12.57
N GLY A 369 9.92 -53.19 13.12
CA GLY A 369 10.49 -52.96 14.45
C GLY A 369 11.58 -51.87 14.26
N SER A 370 11.62 -50.82 15.09
CA SER A 370 12.59 -50.59 16.18
C SER A 370 14.08 -50.48 15.80
N THR A 371 14.75 -49.54 16.47
CA THR A 371 16.21 -49.34 16.70
C THR A 371 17.00 -48.62 15.59
N ASP A 372 18.06 -47.86 15.85
CA ASP A 372 18.56 -47.05 16.98
C ASP A 372 19.86 -46.36 16.48
N SER A 373 20.22 -45.23 17.09
CA SER A 373 21.60 -44.84 17.42
C SER A 373 22.60 -44.28 16.37
N THR A 374 23.06 -43.05 16.69
CA THR A 374 24.46 -42.55 16.83
C THR A 374 25.49 -42.50 15.69
N GLY A 375 26.23 -41.37 15.66
CA GLY A 375 27.68 -41.32 15.38
C GLY A 375 28.12 -40.18 14.45
N ARG A 376 28.52 -39.01 14.97
CA ARG A 376 29.91 -38.50 15.09
C ARG A 376 30.75 -38.41 13.79
N GLY A 377 31.13 -37.16 13.47
CA GLY A 377 32.54 -36.72 13.41
C GLY A 377 33.26 -36.66 12.05
N ALA A 378 33.84 -35.49 11.76
CA ALA A 378 35.12 -35.18 11.06
C ALA A 378 34.95 -33.91 10.20
N GLU A 379 35.48 -32.75 10.60
CA GLU A 379 36.84 -32.25 10.28
C GLU A 379 37.19 -32.30 8.78
N GLY A 380 37.32 -31.10 8.18
CA GLY A 380 37.70 -30.92 6.78
C GLY A 380 38.10 -29.47 6.50
N ARG A 381 39.29 -29.10 6.97
CA ARG A 381 40.04 -27.87 6.70
C ARG A 381 40.35 -27.75 5.20
N LYS A 382 40.00 -26.64 4.54
CA LYS A 382 40.63 -26.20 3.28
C LYS A 382 40.75 -24.68 3.22
N GLU A 383 42.00 -24.26 3.07
CA GLU A 383 42.49 -22.93 2.72
C GLU A 383 42.16 -22.58 1.25
N GLY A 384 42.12 -21.29 0.94
CA GLY A 384 42.01 -20.73 -0.41
C GLY A 384 41.48 -19.30 -0.37
N ALA A 385 42.34 -18.32 -0.04
CA ALA A 385 43.05 -17.47 -1.02
C ALA A 385 42.13 -16.44 -1.72
N SER A 386 42.15 -15.21 -1.19
CA SER A 386 41.60 -14.00 -1.80
C SER A 386 42.42 -13.56 -3.01
N PRO A 387 41.79 -13.03 -4.08
CA PRO A 387 42.48 -12.20 -5.05
C PRO A 387 42.28 -10.71 -4.72
N VAL A 388 43.40 -10.03 -4.45
CA VAL A 388 43.52 -8.57 -4.41
C VAL A 388 43.57 -8.09 -5.87
N LEU A 389 42.60 -7.28 -6.29
CA LEU A 389 42.66 -6.56 -7.57
C LEU A 389 43.06 -5.11 -7.30
N SER A 390 44.30 -4.80 -7.66
CA SER A 390 44.86 -3.46 -7.75
C SER A 390 44.28 -2.71 -8.96
N LEU A 391 43.60 -1.59 -8.74
CA LEU A 391 43.25 -0.64 -9.79
C LEU A 391 44.13 0.60 -9.67
N THR A 392 45.03 0.73 -10.64
CA THR A 392 45.89 1.87 -10.92
C THR A 392 45.09 3.11 -11.30
N ALA A 393 45.40 4.25 -10.68
CA ALA A 393 44.88 5.57 -11.03
C ALA A 393 45.41 6.06 -12.40
N PRO A 394 44.62 6.83 -13.17
CA PRO A 394 45.11 7.52 -14.36
C PRO A 394 45.81 8.85 -14.01
N PRO A 395 46.76 9.32 -14.83
CA PRO A 395 47.55 10.50 -14.54
C PRO A 395 46.80 11.78 -14.90
N GLY A 396 46.92 12.79 -14.03
CA GLY A 396 46.52 14.16 -14.32
C GLY A 396 47.45 14.83 -15.35
N ARG A 397 46.83 15.62 -16.23
CA ARG A 397 47.38 16.79 -16.93
C ARG A 397 46.20 17.79 -16.98
N GLY A 398 46.35 19.05 -16.58
CA GLY A 398 47.41 19.97 -16.99
C GLY A 398 46.83 20.80 -18.12
#